data_AF-A0A377K208-F1
#
_entry.id   AF-A0A377K208-F1
#
_cell.length_a   1.000
_cell.length_b   1.000
_cell.length_c   1.000
_cell.angle_alpha   90.00
_cell.angle_beta   90.00
_cell.angle_gamma   90.00
#
_symmetry.space_group_name_H-M   'P 1'
#
loop_
_entity.id
_entity.type
_entity.pdbx_description
1 polymer ?
#
loop_
_entity_poly.entity_id
_entity_poly.type
_entity_poly.pdbx_seq_one_letter_code
_entity_poly.pdbx_strand_id
1 'polypeptide(L)'
;MWNRLTSNFWLPEKVPLSNDIPAWQTLSVVEQQLTMRVFTGLTLLDTLQNVIGAPSLMPDALTPHEEAVLSNISFMEAVHARSYSSIFSTLCQTKDVDAAYAWSEENAPLQRKAQIIQQHYRGDDPLKKKIASVFLESFLFYSGFWLPMYFSSRGKLTNTADLIRLIIRDEAVHGYYIGYKYQKNMEKISQAQREELKSFAFDLLLELYDNELQYTDELYAETPWADDVKAFLCYNANKALMNLGYETVISRRNGGSESGNPRRAFAECR
;
A
#
# COMPACT_ATOMS: atom_id res chain seq x y z
N MET A 1 -15.07 -0.81 -14.63
CA MET A 1 -13.75 -0.44 -14.07
C MET A 1 -13.23 0.83 -14.71
N TRP A 2 -12.94 0.81 -16.02
CA TRP A 2 -12.53 1.98 -16.81
C TRP A 2 -13.24 3.30 -16.46
N ASN A 3 -14.58 3.33 -16.54
CA ASN A 3 -15.34 4.54 -16.24
C ASN A 3 -15.10 5.09 -14.83
N ARG A 4 -14.90 4.20 -13.83
CA ARG A 4 -14.70 4.61 -12.44
C ARG A 4 -13.33 5.24 -12.24
N LEU A 5 -12.27 4.62 -12.77
CA LEU A 5 -10.91 5.16 -12.67
C LEU A 5 -10.77 6.48 -13.45
N THR A 6 -11.31 6.54 -14.67
CA THR A 6 -11.24 7.76 -15.49
C THR A 6 -12.11 8.89 -14.94
N SER A 7 -13.29 8.60 -14.36
CA SER A 7 -14.09 9.63 -13.68
C SER A 7 -13.42 10.16 -12.40
N ASN A 8 -12.55 9.36 -11.80
CA ASN A 8 -11.83 9.71 -10.58
C ASN A 8 -10.56 10.54 -10.84
N PHE A 9 -10.15 10.73 -12.10
CA PHE A 9 -8.91 11.41 -12.45
C PHE A 9 -8.69 12.71 -11.68
N TRP A 10 -7.49 12.86 -11.13
CA TRP A 10 -7.07 14.00 -10.35
C TRP A 10 -5.60 14.34 -10.62
N LEU A 11 -5.21 15.54 -10.22
CA LEU A 11 -3.84 16.03 -10.25
C LEU A 11 -3.56 16.76 -8.94
N PRO A 12 -2.34 16.66 -8.38
CA PRO A 12 -2.01 17.28 -7.10
C PRO A 12 -2.16 18.80 -7.11
N GLU A 13 -1.99 19.46 -8.27
CA GLU A 13 -2.18 20.91 -8.45
C GLU A 13 -3.58 21.41 -8.07
N LYS A 14 -4.58 20.52 -8.06
CA LYS A 14 -5.96 20.88 -7.71
C LYS A 14 -6.20 20.91 -6.20
N VAL A 15 -5.24 20.47 -5.39
CA VAL A 15 -5.32 20.46 -3.92
C VAL A 15 -4.53 21.66 -3.38
N PRO A 16 -5.13 22.56 -2.58
CA PRO A 16 -4.45 23.75 -2.09
C PRO A 16 -3.54 23.46 -0.89
N LEU A 17 -2.44 22.73 -1.14
CA LEU A 17 -1.47 22.27 -0.12
C LEU A 17 -0.84 23.41 0.69
N SER A 18 -0.75 24.63 0.15
CA SER A 18 -0.20 25.78 0.85
C SER A 18 -1.01 26.15 2.11
N ASN A 19 -2.29 25.79 2.17
CA ASN A 19 -3.12 25.99 3.35
C ASN A 19 -2.68 25.14 4.55
N ASP A 20 -1.85 24.11 4.34
CA ASP A 20 -1.32 23.27 5.41
C ASP A 20 -0.01 23.80 6.01
N ILE A 21 0.61 24.84 5.42
CA ILE A 21 1.86 25.43 5.93
C ILE A 21 1.74 25.82 7.42
N PRO A 22 0.68 26.51 7.90
CA PRO A 22 0.56 26.83 9.31
C PRO A 22 0.54 25.59 10.20
N ALA A 23 -0.21 24.56 9.82
CA ALA A 23 -0.30 23.30 10.58
C ALA A 23 1.04 22.56 10.59
N TRP A 24 1.75 22.53 9.46
CA TRP A 24 3.10 21.96 9.33
C TRP A 24 4.09 22.60 10.31
N GLN A 25 4.06 23.93 10.45
CA GLN A 25 4.93 24.65 11.40
C GLN A 25 4.61 24.36 12.87
N THR A 26 3.45 23.78 13.18
CA THR A 26 3.11 23.34 14.56
C THR A 26 3.59 21.94 14.90
N LEU A 27 4.09 21.19 13.91
CA LEU A 27 4.63 19.85 14.15
C LEU A 27 6.02 19.95 14.79
N SER A 28 6.31 19.00 15.67
CA SER A 28 7.67 18.81 16.19
C SER A 28 8.62 18.38 15.07
N VAL A 29 9.93 18.54 15.30
CA VAL A 29 10.97 18.10 14.35
C VAL A 29 10.84 16.59 14.06
N VAL A 30 10.53 15.79 15.08
CA VAL A 30 10.30 14.34 14.96
C VAL A 30 9.11 14.06 14.05
N GLU A 31 7.98 14.75 14.25
CA GLU A 31 6.77 14.57 13.42
C GLU A 31 7.00 15.00 11.96
N GLN A 32 7.72 16.10 11.73
CA GLN A 32 8.09 16.54 10.38
C GLN A 32 9.00 15.50 9.70
N GLN A 33 10.04 15.03 10.39
CA GLN A 33 10.95 14.01 9.88
C GLN A 33 10.22 12.70 9.56
N LEU A 34 9.38 12.21 10.47
CA LEU A 34 8.53 11.05 10.26
C LEU A 34 7.65 11.21 9.02
N THR A 35 7.02 12.38 8.85
CA THR A 35 6.15 12.66 7.69
C THR A 35 6.94 12.59 6.37
N MET A 36 8.14 13.15 6.33
CA MET A 36 8.99 13.09 5.13
C MET A 36 9.47 11.66 4.83
N ARG A 37 9.86 10.88 5.85
CA ARG A 37 10.26 9.46 5.69
C ARG A 37 9.10 8.58 5.24
N VAL A 38 7.89 8.79 5.77
CA VAL A 38 6.67 8.11 5.31
C VAL A 38 6.45 8.36 3.82
N PHE A 39 6.45 9.63 3.39
CA PHE A 39 6.15 9.95 1.99
C PHE A 39 7.25 9.54 1.02
N THR A 40 8.53 9.57 1.41
CA THR A 40 9.63 9.04 0.57
C THR A 40 9.54 7.53 0.43
N GLY A 41 9.15 6.81 1.49
CA GLY A 41 8.83 5.39 1.42
C GLY A 41 7.68 5.07 0.48
N LEU A 42 6.57 5.81 0.56
CA LEU A 42 5.45 5.65 -0.37
C LEU A 42 5.83 6.01 -1.82
N THR A 43 6.64 7.05 -2.02
CA THR A 43 7.14 7.44 -3.35
C THR A 43 7.90 6.30 -4.02
N LEU A 44 8.74 5.56 -3.28
CA LEU A 44 9.44 4.39 -3.80
C LEU A 44 8.46 3.32 -4.29
N LEU A 45 7.42 3.02 -3.52
CA LEU A 45 6.47 1.95 -3.81
C LEU A 45 5.53 2.31 -4.97
N ASP A 46 5.04 3.55 -5.05
CA ASP A 46 4.27 4.05 -6.20
C ASP A 46 5.12 4.08 -7.48
N THR A 47 6.41 4.43 -7.36
CA THR A 47 7.35 4.36 -8.49
C THR A 47 7.54 2.91 -8.96
N LEU A 48 7.66 1.96 -8.03
CA LEU A 48 7.74 0.54 -8.33
C LEU A 48 6.47 0.06 -9.07
N GLN A 49 5.27 0.47 -8.62
CA GLN A 49 4.02 0.15 -9.30
C GLN A 49 3.95 0.72 -10.72
N ASN A 50 4.30 1.99 -10.88
CA ASN A 50 4.29 2.66 -12.18
C ASN A 50 5.21 1.97 -13.20
N VAL A 51 6.47 1.73 -12.80
CA VAL A 51 7.55 1.31 -13.71
C VAL A 51 7.55 -0.19 -13.96
N ILE A 52 7.17 -0.99 -12.96
CA ILE A 52 7.28 -2.46 -13.01
C ILE A 52 5.94 -3.13 -12.71
N GLY A 53 5.28 -2.75 -11.62
CA GLY A 53 4.08 -3.43 -11.10
C GLY A 53 2.97 -3.51 -12.13
N ALA A 54 2.27 -2.41 -12.41
CA ALA A 54 1.18 -2.38 -13.38
C ALA A 54 1.59 -2.87 -14.79
N PRO A 55 2.75 -2.48 -15.36
CA PRO A 55 3.22 -3.04 -16.64
C PRO A 55 3.40 -4.57 -16.62
N SER A 56 3.88 -5.16 -15.52
CA SER A 56 4.09 -6.62 -15.42
C SER A 56 2.79 -7.43 -15.44
N LEU A 57 1.66 -6.79 -15.14
CA LEU A 57 0.33 -7.41 -15.15
C LEU A 57 -0.33 -7.40 -16.53
N MET A 58 0.10 -6.52 -17.44
CA MET A 58 -0.52 -6.34 -18.76
C MET A 58 -0.44 -7.58 -19.66
N PRO A 59 0.71 -8.29 -19.76
CA PRO A 59 0.79 -9.50 -20.59
C PRO A 59 -0.15 -10.63 -20.14
N ASP A 60 -0.58 -10.57 -18.87
CA ASP A 60 -1.43 -11.56 -18.22
C ASP A 60 -2.91 -11.14 -18.18
N ALA A 61 -3.29 -10.15 -18.99
CA ALA A 61 -4.65 -9.65 -19.12
C ALA A 61 -5.56 -10.67 -19.82
N LEU A 62 -6.79 -10.80 -19.34
CA LEU A 62 -7.80 -11.69 -19.93
C LEU A 62 -8.49 -11.10 -21.16
N THR A 63 -8.48 -9.77 -21.30
CA THR A 63 -9.11 -9.08 -22.42
C THR A 63 -8.30 -7.85 -22.83
N PRO A 64 -8.39 -7.40 -24.10
CA PRO A 64 -7.77 -6.14 -24.51
C PRO A 64 -8.26 -4.92 -23.72
N HIS A 65 -9.50 -4.96 -23.25
CA HIS A 65 -10.08 -3.91 -22.41
C HIS A 65 -9.43 -3.84 -21.01
N GLU A 66 -8.90 -4.97 -20.50
CA GLU A 66 -8.15 -5.00 -19.25
C GLU A 66 -6.77 -4.35 -19.41
N GLU A 67 -6.09 -4.54 -20.54
CA GLU A 67 -4.83 -3.84 -20.84
C GLU A 67 -5.01 -2.32 -20.85
N ALA A 68 -6.13 -1.83 -21.42
CA ALA A 68 -6.47 -0.41 -21.37
C ALA A 68 -6.68 0.08 -19.92
N VAL A 69 -7.37 -0.70 -19.08
CA VAL A 69 -7.53 -0.37 -17.65
C VAL A 69 -6.18 -0.35 -16.93
N LEU A 70 -5.33 -1.36 -17.14
CA LEU A 70 -4.00 -1.44 -16.53
C LEU A 70 -3.08 -0.29 -16.99
N SER A 71 -3.24 0.19 -18.22
CA SER A 71 -2.51 1.37 -18.72
C SER A 71 -2.93 2.64 -17.98
N ASN A 72 -4.22 2.79 -17.67
CA ASN A 72 -4.70 3.90 -16.84
C ASN A 72 -4.21 3.77 -15.39
N ILE A 73 -4.21 2.56 -14.82
CA ILE A 73 -3.64 2.30 -13.49
C ILE A 73 -2.17 2.74 -13.48
N SER A 74 -1.34 2.21 -14.38
CA SER A 74 0.08 2.58 -14.50
C SER A 74 0.28 4.09 -14.58
N PHE A 75 -0.51 4.81 -15.37
CA PHE A 75 -0.46 6.27 -15.40
C PHE A 75 -0.81 6.93 -14.05
N MET A 76 -1.84 6.46 -13.36
CA MET A 76 -2.22 6.99 -12.05
C MET A 76 -1.16 6.74 -10.99
N GLU A 77 -0.43 5.61 -11.04
CA GLU A 77 0.73 5.38 -10.16
C GLU A 77 1.82 6.45 -10.31
N ALA A 78 2.04 6.96 -11.53
CA ALA A 78 2.94 8.10 -11.73
C ALA A 78 2.38 9.40 -11.13
N VAL A 79 1.05 9.58 -11.17
CA VAL A 79 0.40 10.71 -10.49
C VAL A 79 0.55 10.59 -8.98
N HIS A 80 0.42 9.39 -8.41
CA HIS A 80 0.63 9.12 -6.98
C HIS A 80 2.07 9.46 -6.58
N ALA A 81 3.07 8.89 -7.24
CA ALA A 81 4.49 9.17 -6.97
C ALA A 81 4.82 10.67 -7.10
N ARG A 82 4.29 11.34 -8.13
CA ARG A 82 4.50 12.78 -8.33
C ARG A 82 3.84 13.62 -7.24
N SER A 83 2.72 13.18 -6.69
CA SER A 83 1.95 13.95 -5.71
C SER A 83 2.73 14.21 -4.41
N TYR A 84 3.57 13.25 -3.97
CA TYR A 84 4.45 13.45 -2.81
C TYR A 84 5.47 14.56 -3.06
N SER A 85 6.00 14.66 -4.28
CA SER A 85 6.88 15.78 -4.66
C SER A 85 6.18 17.13 -4.55
N SER A 86 4.87 17.21 -4.87
CA SER A 86 4.08 18.43 -4.66
C SER A 86 3.88 18.77 -3.18
N ILE A 87 3.77 17.77 -2.31
CA ILE A 87 3.75 17.97 -0.85
C ILE A 87 5.11 18.52 -0.39
N PHE A 88 6.21 17.88 -0.78
CA PHE A 88 7.56 18.29 -0.41
C PHE A 88 7.87 19.73 -0.85
N SER A 89 7.58 20.08 -2.10
CA SER A 89 7.83 21.42 -2.63
C SER A 89 7.05 22.52 -1.91
N THR A 90 5.94 22.16 -1.26
CA THR A 90 5.05 23.13 -0.60
C THR A 90 5.36 23.27 0.89
N LEU A 91 5.65 22.16 1.57
CA LEU A 91 5.75 22.14 3.04
C LEU A 91 7.19 22.05 3.57
N CYS A 92 8.10 21.43 2.82
CA CYS A 92 9.38 20.96 3.36
C CYS A 92 10.57 21.76 2.80
N GLN A 93 11.70 21.73 3.49
CA GLN A 93 12.97 22.24 2.95
C GLN A 93 13.68 21.12 2.18
N THR A 94 14.30 21.46 1.04
CA THR A 94 15.01 20.49 0.18
C THR A 94 16.03 19.64 0.96
N LYS A 95 16.82 20.25 1.85
CA LYS A 95 17.82 19.54 2.66
C LYS A 95 17.24 18.38 3.50
N ASP A 96 16.02 18.56 4.02
CA ASP A 96 15.39 17.59 4.91
C ASP A 96 14.71 16.49 4.08
N VAL A 97 14.22 16.84 2.89
CA VAL A 97 13.69 15.90 1.89
C VAL A 97 14.81 15.02 1.35
N ASP A 98 15.96 15.60 0.99
CA ASP A 98 17.14 14.85 0.52
C ASP A 98 17.62 13.85 1.58
N ALA A 99 17.64 14.27 2.86
CA ALA A 99 17.97 13.36 3.97
C ALA A 99 16.94 12.24 4.13
N ALA A 100 15.65 12.51 3.91
CA ALA A 100 14.61 11.48 3.95
C ALA A 100 14.72 10.48 2.78
N TYR A 101 15.10 10.94 1.57
CA TYR A 101 15.39 10.06 0.44
C TYR A 101 16.63 9.19 0.68
N ALA A 102 17.73 9.78 1.17
CA ALA A 102 18.92 9.00 1.53
C ALA A 102 18.59 7.94 2.59
N TRP A 103 17.77 8.30 3.59
CA TRP A 103 17.29 7.34 4.57
C TRP A 103 16.44 6.23 3.95
N SER A 104 15.56 6.54 2.99
CA SER A 104 14.70 5.54 2.36
C SER A 104 15.49 4.58 1.46
N GLU A 105 16.56 5.06 0.82
CA GLU A 105 17.51 4.23 0.07
C GLU A 105 18.29 3.25 0.96
N GLU A 106 18.62 3.65 2.18
CA GLU A 106 19.38 2.83 3.14
C GLU A 106 18.49 2.02 4.10
N ASN A 107 17.18 2.29 4.17
CA ASN A 107 16.28 1.62 5.10
C ASN A 107 16.06 0.15 4.71
N ALA A 108 16.59 -0.77 5.52
CA ALA A 108 16.61 -2.19 5.20
C ALA A 108 15.20 -2.81 5.02
N PRO A 109 14.21 -2.60 5.92
CA PRO A 109 12.86 -3.15 5.72
C PRO A 109 12.13 -2.58 4.50
N LEU A 110 12.34 -1.29 4.16
CA LEU A 110 11.77 -0.67 2.96
C LEU A 110 12.38 -1.24 1.68
N GLN A 111 13.70 -1.38 1.62
CA GLN A 111 14.35 -2.02 0.48
C GLN A 111 13.97 -3.50 0.37
N ARG A 112 13.84 -4.20 1.51
CA ARG A 112 13.43 -5.61 1.54
C ARG A 112 12.01 -5.81 1.00
N LYS A 113 11.03 -5.01 1.41
CA LYS A 113 9.65 -5.14 0.85
C LYS A 113 9.63 -4.84 -0.64
N ALA A 114 10.36 -3.80 -1.09
CA ALA A 114 10.44 -3.47 -2.51
C ALA A 114 11.07 -4.63 -3.31
N GLN A 115 12.13 -5.25 -2.78
CA GLN A 115 12.78 -6.41 -3.38
C GLN A 115 11.85 -7.63 -3.48
N ILE A 116 11.15 -8.00 -2.40
CA ILE A 116 10.21 -9.14 -2.39
C ILE A 116 9.14 -8.95 -3.47
N ILE A 117 8.51 -7.77 -3.49
CA ILE A 117 7.46 -7.45 -4.46
C ILE A 117 8.01 -7.46 -5.90
N GLN A 118 9.15 -6.82 -6.13
CA GLN A 118 9.78 -6.75 -7.45
C GLN A 118 10.18 -8.15 -7.96
N GLN A 119 10.66 -9.04 -7.08
CA GLN A 119 10.95 -10.43 -7.43
C GLN A 119 9.72 -11.13 -8.00
N HIS A 120 8.54 -10.92 -7.40
CA HIS A 120 7.31 -11.51 -7.91
C HIS A 120 6.87 -10.88 -9.24
N TYR A 121 7.00 -9.57 -9.43
CA TYR A 121 6.71 -8.95 -10.74
C TYR A 121 7.61 -9.42 -11.87
N ARG A 122 8.88 -9.69 -11.57
CA ARG A 122 9.85 -10.21 -12.54
C ARG A 122 9.74 -11.72 -12.75
N GLY A 123 9.00 -12.43 -11.90
CA GLY A 123 8.78 -13.86 -12.05
C GLY A 123 7.77 -14.22 -13.15
N ASP A 124 7.74 -15.50 -13.52
CA ASP A 124 6.91 -16.00 -14.61
C ASP A 124 5.47 -16.38 -14.18
N ASP A 125 5.15 -16.35 -12.88
CA ASP A 125 3.83 -16.76 -12.38
C ASP A 125 2.84 -15.57 -12.35
N PRO A 126 1.84 -15.52 -13.26
CA PRO A 126 0.94 -14.40 -13.40
C PRO A 126 -0.01 -14.21 -12.19
N LEU A 127 -0.28 -15.27 -11.44
CA LEU A 127 -1.16 -15.25 -10.28
C LEU A 127 -0.42 -14.70 -9.06
N LYS A 128 0.86 -15.04 -8.90
CA LYS A 128 1.72 -14.50 -7.84
C LYS A 128 1.98 -13.00 -8.01
N LYS A 129 2.12 -12.50 -9.24
CA LYS A 129 2.20 -11.05 -9.52
C LYS A 129 0.97 -10.30 -9.00
N LYS A 130 -0.23 -10.83 -9.27
CA LYS A 130 -1.50 -10.22 -8.83
C LYS A 130 -1.64 -10.25 -7.30
N ILE A 131 -1.23 -11.34 -6.64
CA ILE A 131 -1.17 -11.41 -5.17
C ILE A 131 -0.24 -10.32 -4.62
N ALA A 132 0.98 -10.20 -5.17
CA ALA A 132 1.96 -9.22 -4.72
C ALA A 132 1.47 -7.77 -4.87
N SER A 133 0.86 -7.40 -6.01
CA SER A 133 0.25 -6.07 -6.19
C SER A 133 -0.89 -5.80 -5.22
N VAL A 134 -1.80 -6.76 -5.01
CA VAL A 134 -2.88 -6.57 -4.03
C VAL A 134 -2.33 -6.41 -2.60
N PHE A 135 -1.33 -7.19 -2.19
CA PHE A 135 -0.71 -7.01 -0.86
C PHE A 135 0.04 -5.70 -0.72
N LEU A 136 0.70 -5.24 -1.77
CA LEU A 136 1.38 -3.96 -1.75
C LEU A 136 0.35 -2.81 -1.56
N GLU A 137 -0.60 -2.68 -2.48
CA GLU A 137 -1.53 -1.54 -2.55
C GLU A 137 -2.67 -1.57 -1.53
N SER A 138 -3.18 -2.77 -1.19
CA SER A 138 -4.31 -2.92 -0.25
C SER A 138 -3.88 -3.21 1.19
N PHE A 139 -2.58 -3.31 1.47
CA PHE A 139 -2.07 -3.63 2.80
C PHE A 139 -0.79 -2.84 3.16
N LEU A 140 0.33 -3.01 2.47
CA LEU A 140 1.61 -2.43 2.91
C LEU A 140 1.65 -0.90 2.86
N PHE A 141 0.99 -0.28 1.88
CA PHE A 141 0.88 1.19 1.82
C PHE A 141 0.23 1.80 3.08
N TYR A 142 -0.57 1.03 3.81
CA TYR A 142 -1.33 1.54 4.96
C TYR A 142 -0.48 1.78 6.21
N SER A 143 0.76 1.27 6.29
CA SER A 143 1.71 1.72 7.33
C SER A 143 2.06 3.21 7.17
N GLY A 144 2.13 3.69 5.92
CA GLY A 144 2.34 5.09 5.59
C GLY A 144 1.06 5.92 5.62
N PHE A 145 -0.04 5.42 5.02
CA PHE A 145 -1.31 6.16 4.96
C PHE A 145 -1.95 6.41 6.34
N TRP A 146 -1.56 5.67 7.37
CA TRP A 146 -2.03 5.92 8.73
C TRP A 146 -1.73 7.35 9.20
N LEU A 147 -0.51 7.85 8.96
CA LEU A 147 -0.05 9.14 9.48
C LEU A 147 -0.85 10.37 8.97
N PRO A 148 -1.06 10.57 7.66
CA PRO A 148 -1.88 11.69 7.19
C PRO A 148 -3.34 11.57 7.67
N MET A 149 -3.88 10.35 7.85
CA MET A 149 -5.20 10.17 8.44
C MET A 149 -5.22 10.52 9.94
N TYR A 150 -4.15 10.16 10.67
CA TYR A 150 -3.95 10.53 12.06
C TYR A 150 -3.91 12.05 12.24
N PHE A 151 -3.12 12.77 11.43
CA PHE A 151 -3.08 14.23 11.48
C PHE A 151 -4.44 14.85 11.11
N SER A 152 -5.10 14.33 10.08
CA SER A 152 -6.42 14.82 9.69
C SER A 152 -7.46 14.67 10.78
N SER A 153 -7.43 13.57 11.55
CA SER A 153 -8.33 13.36 12.70
C SER A 153 -8.15 14.42 13.82
N ARG A 154 -7.02 15.14 13.80
CA ARG A 154 -6.66 16.21 14.75
C ARG A 154 -6.73 17.60 14.12
N GLY A 155 -7.33 17.73 12.94
CA GLY A 155 -7.42 19.00 12.22
C GLY A 155 -6.07 19.54 11.74
N LYS A 156 -5.05 18.69 11.60
CA LYS A 156 -3.74 19.05 11.04
C LYS A 156 -3.57 18.45 9.65
N LEU A 157 -2.85 19.17 8.79
CA LEU A 157 -2.50 18.74 7.43
C LEU A 157 -3.70 18.20 6.63
N THR A 158 -4.85 18.89 6.70
CA THR A 158 -6.11 18.38 6.15
C THR A 158 -6.10 18.34 4.62
N ASN A 159 -5.43 19.29 3.96
CA ASN A 159 -5.34 19.31 2.50
C ASN A 159 -4.40 18.20 1.99
N THR A 160 -3.31 17.95 2.72
CA THR A 160 -2.41 16.82 2.49
C THR A 160 -3.16 15.51 2.65
N ALA A 161 -3.99 15.38 3.69
CA ALA A 161 -4.83 14.20 3.86
C ALA A 161 -5.89 14.06 2.77
N ASP A 162 -6.48 15.16 2.27
CA ASP A 162 -7.39 15.12 1.13
C ASP A 162 -6.70 14.61 -0.14
N LEU A 163 -5.45 15.02 -0.39
CA LEU A 163 -4.64 14.46 -1.46
C LEU A 163 -4.45 12.94 -1.28
N ILE A 164 -4.04 12.50 -0.08
CA ILE A 164 -3.85 11.07 0.20
C ILE A 164 -5.16 10.27 0.09
N ARG A 165 -6.32 10.87 0.40
CA ARG A 165 -7.63 10.24 0.17
C ARG A 165 -7.91 9.98 -1.30
N LEU A 166 -7.40 10.81 -2.21
CA LEU A 166 -7.53 10.57 -3.65
C LEU A 166 -6.72 9.33 -4.07
N ILE A 167 -5.49 9.18 -3.55
CA ILE A 167 -4.67 7.97 -3.74
C ILE A 167 -5.41 6.75 -3.18
N ILE A 168 -5.82 6.77 -1.91
CA ILE A 168 -6.53 5.64 -1.26
C ILE A 168 -7.79 5.23 -2.04
N ARG A 169 -8.54 6.21 -2.59
CA ARG A 169 -9.74 5.94 -3.39
C ARG A 169 -9.39 5.19 -4.68
N ASP A 170 -8.27 5.50 -5.31
CA ASP A 170 -7.82 4.85 -6.53
C ASP A 170 -7.25 3.46 -6.20
N GLU A 171 -6.40 3.34 -5.17
CA GLU A 171 -5.85 2.06 -4.70
C GLU A 171 -6.91 1.05 -4.25
N ALA A 172 -7.98 1.52 -3.61
CA ALA A 172 -9.11 0.66 -3.25
C ALA A 172 -9.77 0.03 -4.49
N VAL A 173 -9.76 0.75 -5.61
CA VAL A 173 -10.29 0.28 -6.89
C VAL A 173 -9.27 -0.63 -7.59
N HIS A 174 -7.96 -0.31 -7.51
CA HIS A 174 -6.87 -1.14 -8.06
C HIS A 174 -6.87 -2.53 -7.41
N GLY A 175 -6.78 -2.58 -6.08
CA GLY A 175 -6.79 -3.81 -5.30
C GLY A 175 -8.03 -4.67 -5.56
N TYR A 176 -9.21 -4.05 -5.64
CA TYR A 176 -10.44 -4.76 -6.01
C TYR A 176 -10.37 -5.33 -7.45
N TYR A 177 -9.91 -4.54 -8.43
CA TYR A 177 -9.88 -4.97 -9.83
C TYR A 177 -8.89 -6.11 -10.04
N ILE A 178 -7.68 -5.95 -9.52
CA ILE A 178 -6.59 -6.92 -9.65
C ILE A 178 -6.96 -8.21 -8.89
N GLY A 179 -7.54 -8.08 -7.69
CA GLY A 179 -8.07 -9.20 -6.92
C GLY A 179 -9.21 -9.95 -7.62
N TYR A 180 -10.14 -9.23 -8.26
CA TYR A 180 -11.18 -9.84 -9.08
C TYR A 180 -10.58 -10.60 -10.29
N LYS A 181 -9.58 -10.03 -10.96
CA LYS A 181 -8.90 -10.69 -12.09
C LYS A 181 -8.09 -11.91 -11.65
N TYR A 182 -7.48 -11.85 -10.47
CA TYR A 182 -6.88 -13.01 -9.82
C TYR A 182 -7.91 -14.15 -9.67
N GLN A 183 -9.08 -13.86 -9.09
CA GLN A 183 -10.14 -14.86 -8.93
C GLN A 183 -10.63 -15.43 -10.28
N LYS A 184 -10.74 -14.60 -11.32
CA LYS A 184 -11.05 -15.06 -12.69
C LYS A 184 -9.99 -15.95 -13.31
N ASN A 185 -8.72 -15.75 -12.99
CA ASN A 185 -7.66 -16.64 -13.43
C ASN A 185 -7.68 -17.96 -12.63
N MET A 186 -8.03 -17.91 -11.34
CA MET A 186 -8.20 -19.10 -10.49
C MET A 186 -9.32 -20.03 -10.98
N GLU A 187 -10.35 -19.51 -11.64
CA GLU A 187 -11.42 -20.33 -12.25
C GLU A 187 -10.88 -21.35 -13.26
N LYS A 188 -9.70 -21.11 -13.86
CA LYS A 188 -9.13 -21.90 -14.95
C LYS A 188 -8.07 -22.92 -14.55
N ILE A 189 -7.65 -22.92 -13.27
CA ILE A 189 -6.58 -23.80 -12.78
C ILE A 189 -7.14 -24.96 -11.94
N SER A 190 -6.34 -26.01 -11.76
CA SER A 190 -6.72 -27.19 -10.97
C SER A 190 -6.86 -26.87 -9.48
N GLN A 191 -7.63 -27.68 -8.74
CA GLN A 191 -7.76 -27.52 -7.28
C GLN A 191 -6.42 -27.61 -6.56
N ALA A 192 -5.50 -28.47 -7.01
CA ALA A 192 -4.16 -28.58 -6.45
C ALA A 192 -3.39 -27.26 -6.54
N GLN A 193 -3.40 -26.62 -7.72
CA GLN A 193 -2.77 -25.31 -7.92
C GLN A 193 -3.44 -24.20 -7.10
N ARG A 194 -4.76 -24.29 -6.86
CA ARG A 194 -5.47 -23.34 -5.99
C ARG A 194 -4.98 -23.42 -4.55
N GLU A 195 -4.79 -24.63 -4.02
CA GLU A 195 -4.25 -24.83 -2.67
C GLU A 195 -2.79 -24.38 -2.57
N GLU A 196 -1.97 -24.65 -3.60
CA GLU A 196 -0.59 -24.15 -3.68
C GLU A 196 -0.54 -22.61 -3.64
N LEU A 197 -1.38 -21.94 -4.44
CA LEU A 197 -1.44 -20.47 -4.45
C LEU A 197 -2.01 -19.90 -3.17
N LYS A 198 -2.96 -20.59 -2.53
CA LYS A 198 -3.47 -20.21 -1.21
C LYS A 198 -2.36 -20.28 -0.16
N SER A 199 -1.60 -21.37 -0.11
CA SER A 199 -0.44 -21.48 0.78
C SER A 199 0.55 -20.36 0.51
N PHE A 200 0.93 -20.18 -0.75
CA PHE A 200 1.83 -19.10 -1.17
C PHE A 200 1.34 -17.72 -0.73
N ALA A 201 0.05 -17.41 -0.90
CA ALA A 201 -0.50 -16.12 -0.50
C ALA A 201 -0.37 -15.89 1.01
N PHE A 202 -0.62 -16.92 1.84
CA PHE A 202 -0.45 -16.79 3.28
C PHE A 202 1.02 -16.70 3.69
N ASP A 203 1.89 -17.49 3.07
CA ASP A 203 3.34 -17.46 3.36
C ASP A 203 3.93 -16.09 3.00
N LEU A 204 3.58 -15.54 1.83
CA LEU A 204 4.00 -14.21 1.40
C LEU A 204 3.41 -13.11 2.30
N LEU A 205 2.14 -13.23 2.70
CA LEU A 205 1.52 -12.27 3.61
C LEU A 205 2.26 -12.19 4.94
N LEU A 206 2.63 -13.35 5.51
CA LEU A 206 3.36 -13.41 6.78
C LEU A 206 4.78 -12.83 6.63
N GLU A 207 5.51 -13.18 5.57
CA GLU A 207 6.84 -12.60 5.30
C GLU A 207 6.77 -11.07 5.18
N LEU A 208 5.80 -10.56 4.41
CA LEU A 208 5.61 -9.13 4.24
C LEU A 208 5.15 -8.45 5.53
N TYR A 209 4.26 -9.08 6.31
CA TYR A 209 3.79 -8.56 7.59
C TYR A 209 4.92 -8.45 8.61
N ASP A 210 5.73 -9.50 8.79
CA ASP A 210 6.86 -9.48 9.72
C ASP A 210 7.87 -8.38 9.36
N ASN A 211 8.17 -8.22 8.07
CA ASN A 211 9.00 -7.12 7.58
C ASN A 211 8.34 -5.74 7.82
N GLU A 212 7.02 -5.64 7.66
CA GLU A 212 6.28 -4.40 7.86
C GLU A 212 6.20 -3.98 9.33
N LEU A 213 6.18 -4.95 10.26
CA LEU A 213 6.30 -4.68 11.69
C LEU A 213 7.65 -4.02 12.00
N GLN A 214 8.75 -4.57 11.45
CA GLN A 214 10.07 -3.98 11.61
C GLN A 214 10.14 -2.57 11.00
N TYR A 215 9.62 -2.39 9.79
CA TYR A 215 9.55 -1.07 9.16
C TYR A 215 8.77 -0.06 10.01
N THR A 216 7.64 -0.50 10.57
CA THR A 216 6.81 0.34 11.45
C THR A 216 7.56 0.72 12.72
N ASP A 217 8.26 -0.23 13.35
CA ASP A 217 9.04 0.03 14.54
C ASP A 217 10.19 1.00 14.29
N GLU A 218 10.88 0.88 13.15
CA GLU A 218 11.94 1.83 12.76
C GLU A 218 11.39 3.21 12.43
N LEU A 219 10.29 3.29 11.69
CA LEU A 219 9.73 4.54 11.21
C LEU A 219 9.08 5.35 12.34
N TYR A 220 8.33 4.68 13.22
CA TYR A 220 7.54 5.29 14.29
C TYR A 220 8.24 5.25 15.66
N ALA A 221 9.51 4.84 15.74
CA ALA A 221 10.28 4.63 17.00
C ALA A 221 10.19 5.78 18.01
N GLU A 222 10.24 7.03 17.52
CA GLU A 222 10.24 8.24 18.35
C GLU A 222 8.82 8.77 18.63
N THR A 223 7.80 7.96 18.35
CA THR A 223 6.38 8.28 18.56
C THR A 223 5.68 7.15 19.29
N PRO A 224 4.58 7.42 20.03
CA PRO A 224 3.82 6.38 20.71
C PRO A 224 2.83 5.66 19.77
N TRP A 225 3.04 5.68 18.45
CA TRP A 225 2.02 5.30 17.45
C TRP A 225 2.21 3.94 16.80
N ALA A 226 3.32 3.25 17.06
CA ALA A 226 3.63 1.98 16.41
C ALA A 226 2.50 0.94 16.57
N ASP A 227 1.95 0.78 17.77
CA ASP A 227 0.88 -0.20 18.03
C ASP A 227 -0.42 0.12 17.27
N ASP A 228 -0.78 1.40 17.15
CA ASP A 228 -1.93 1.83 16.36
C ASP A 228 -1.72 1.55 14.86
N VAL A 229 -0.51 1.74 14.36
CA VAL A 229 -0.13 1.43 12.97
C VAL A 229 -0.17 -0.08 12.73
N LYS A 230 0.36 -0.89 13.65
CA LYS A 230 0.31 -2.37 13.58
C LYS A 230 -1.13 -2.89 13.56
N ALA A 231 -2.01 -2.33 14.39
CA ALA A 231 -3.43 -2.67 14.37
C ALA A 231 -4.11 -2.28 13.05
N PHE A 232 -3.71 -1.14 12.46
CA PHE A 232 -4.22 -0.69 11.17
C PHE A 232 -3.71 -1.56 10.01
N LEU A 233 -2.46 -2.03 10.07
CA LEU A 233 -1.89 -3.00 9.14
C LEU A 233 -2.68 -4.30 9.14
N CYS A 234 -2.98 -4.86 10.32
CA CYS A 234 -3.84 -6.03 10.45
C CYS A 234 -5.20 -5.82 9.76
N TYR A 235 -5.86 -4.71 10.03
CA TYR A 235 -7.15 -4.41 9.40
C TYR A 235 -7.07 -4.42 7.86
N ASN A 236 -6.01 -3.85 7.28
CA ASN A 236 -5.84 -3.78 5.83
C ASN A 236 -5.33 -5.10 5.22
N ALA A 237 -4.54 -5.91 5.94
CA ALA A 237 -4.20 -7.27 5.52
C ALA A 237 -5.46 -8.12 5.24
N ASN A 238 -6.47 -8.01 6.11
CA ASN A 238 -7.77 -8.64 5.89
C ASN A 238 -8.47 -8.13 4.62
N LYS A 239 -8.39 -6.82 4.33
CA LYS A 239 -8.97 -6.25 3.10
C LYS A 239 -8.27 -6.78 1.85
N ALA A 240 -6.95 -6.89 1.88
CA ALA A 240 -6.18 -7.45 0.78
C ALA A 240 -6.55 -8.92 0.51
N LEU A 241 -6.69 -9.74 1.56
CA LEU A 241 -7.17 -11.12 1.44
C LEU A 241 -8.58 -11.22 0.88
N MET A 242 -9.51 -10.37 1.34
CA MET A 242 -10.88 -10.31 0.80
C MET A 242 -10.90 -9.99 -0.69
N ASN A 243 -10.04 -9.06 -1.15
CA ASN A 243 -9.91 -8.73 -2.58
C ASN A 243 -9.48 -9.95 -3.41
N LEU A 244 -8.61 -10.81 -2.87
CA LEU A 244 -8.16 -12.05 -3.51
C LEU A 244 -9.17 -13.21 -3.39
N GLY A 245 -10.29 -13.02 -2.67
CA GLY A 245 -11.31 -14.05 -2.46
C GLY A 245 -10.97 -15.04 -1.34
N TYR A 246 -10.03 -14.69 -0.47
CA TYR A 246 -9.67 -15.50 0.70
C TYR A 246 -10.45 -15.09 1.95
N GLU A 247 -10.58 -16.03 2.87
CA GLU A 247 -11.10 -15.76 4.21
C GLU A 247 -10.14 -14.89 5.02
N THR A 248 -10.69 -14.08 5.91
CA THR A 248 -9.91 -13.27 6.85
C THR A 248 -9.23 -14.15 7.87
N VAL A 249 -7.95 -13.91 8.14
CA VAL A 249 -7.21 -14.65 9.16
C VAL A 249 -7.28 -13.94 10.52
N ILE A 250 -7.68 -12.66 10.56
CA ILE A 250 -7.72 -11.85 11.79
C ILE A 250 -9.17 -11.62 12.23
N SER A 251 -9.63 -12.32 13.27
CA SER A 251 -10.88 -11.99 13.94
C SER A 251 -10.64 -10.90 14.99
N ARG A 252 -11.37 -9.78 14.89
CA ARG A 252 -11.57 -8.90 16.06
C ARG A 252 -12.29 -9.71 17.14
N ARG A 253 -11.82 -9.65 18.39
CA ARG A 253 -12.46 -10.25 19.57
C ARG A 253 -13.99 -10.14 19.51
N ASN A 254 -14.66 -11.28 19.37
CA ASN A 254 -15.93 -11.63 20.01
C ASN A 254 -16.05 -13.17 19.91
N GLY A 255 -16.22 -13.82 21.06
CA GLY A 255 -16.04 -15.27 21.21
C GLY A 255 -16.99 -16.11 20.35
N GLY A 256 -16.48 -17.23 19.82
CA GLY A 256 -17.27 -18.28 19.18
C GLY A 256 -16.56 -19.04 18.06
N SER A 257 -15.83 -20.09 18.45
CA SER A 257 -15.47 -21.35 17.76
C SER A 257 -15.21 -21.44 16.23
N GLU A 258 -13.97 -21.87 15.93
CA GLU A 258 -13.51 -22.97 15.06
C GLU A 258 -13.82 -23.01 13.54
N SER A 259 -12.78 -22.69 12.75
CA SER A 259 -12.13 -23.58 11.77
C SER A 259 -10.68 -23.06 11.61
N GLY A 260 -9.62 -23.86 11.76
CA GLY A 260 -9.21 -24.89 10.80
C GLY A 260 -7.86 -24.55 10.15
N ASN A 261 -6.88 -24.07 10.92
CA ASN A 261 -5.44 -24.06 10.62
C ASN A 261 -4.92 -23.28 9.38
N PRO A 262 -4.75 -21.94 9.58
CA PRO A 262 -3.67 -21.07 9.10
C PRO A 262 -2.94 -20.26 10.21
N ARG A 263 -2.17 -20.82 11.16
CA ARG A 263 -2.28 -22.05 11.95
C ARG A 263 -2.11 -21.66 13.44
N ARG A 264 -2.95 -20.75 13.96
CA ARG A 264 -2.80 -19.86 15.16
C ARG A 264 -2.32 -18.42 14.85
N ALA A 265 -2.03 -18.06 13.61
CA ALA A 265 -1.10 -16.97 13.25
C ALA A 265 -1.69 -15.54 13.18
N PHE A 266 -2.73 -15.27 13.98
CA PHE A 266 -3.03 -13.91 14.45
C PHE A 266 -3.30 -13.91 15.97
N ALA A 267 -2.86 -14.95 16.69
CA ALA A 267 -3.15 -15.14 18.11
C ALA A 267 -2.65 -13.99 19.01
N GLU A 268 -1.84 -13.10 18.44
CA GLU A 268 -1.41 -11.86 19.05
C GLU A 268 -1.46 -10.72 18.03
N CYS A 269 -2.65 -10.19 17.76
CA CYS A 269 -2.74 -8.73 17.60
C CYS A 269 -2.53 -8.09 19.02
N ARG A 270 -1.45 -8.49 19.71
CA ARG A 270 -1.07 -8.01 21.05
C ARG A 270 -0.18 -6.79 20.92
#